data_AF-A0A076GBR6-F1
#
_entry.id   AF-A0A076GBR6-F1
#
_cell.length_a   1.000
_cell.length_b   1.000
_cell.length_c   1.000
_cell.angle_alpha   90.00
_cell.angle_beta   90.00
_cell.angle_gamma   90.00
#
_symmetry.space_group_name_H-M   'P 1'
#
loop_
_entity.id
_entity.type
_entity.pdbx_description
1 polymer ?
#
loop_
_entity_poly.entity_id
_entity_poly.type
_entity_poly.pdbx_seq_one_letter_code
_entity_poly.pdbx_strand_id
1 'polypeptide(L)'
;MMTLMLILTVPLFFSTPMISMIALMLSVGKLLLEMKHDMDNFSISANFFWDSFSHVLLTLNLWIITLMILSSIKISNSHYFKTMYLRLLMLLAMILSLAFSVNNYIFFYILFEASLIPTFMLILGWGYQPERLQAGVYMLMYTVLASLPLLISFL
;
A
#
# COMPACT_ATOMS: atom_id res chain seq x y z
N MET A 1 3.20 -0.75 15.43
CA MET A 1 2.60 0.19 14.45
C MET A 1 3.30 1.55 14.36
N MET A 2 3.40 2.38 15.42
CA MET A 2 3.90 3.77 15.29
C MET A 2 5.33 3.84 14.71
N THR A 3 6.22 2.93 15.13
CA THR A 3 7.57 2.80 14.58
C THR A 3 7.60 2.31 13.12
N LEU A 4 6.65 1.46 12.73
CA LEU A 4 6.53 1.01 11.34
C LEU A 4 5.98 2.11 10.43
N MET A 5 4.97 2.84 10.91
CA MET A 5 4.44 4.04 10.26
C MET A 5 5.51 5.11 10.09
N LEU A 6 6.33 5.36 11.13
CA LEU A 6 7.46 6.28 11.05
C LEU A 6 8.46 5.86 9.97
N ILE A 7 8.84 4.59 9.90
CA ILE A 7 9.76 4.09 8.87
C ILE A 7 9.15 4.22 7.47
N LEU A 8 7.84 4.01 7.30
CA LEU A 8 7.13 4.23 6.03
C LEU A 8 7.00 5.70 5.64
N THR A 9 7.06 6.63 6.60
CA THR A 9 7.05 8.07 6.30
C THR A 9 8.42 8.61 5.85
N VAL A 10 9.53 7.95 6.18
CA VAL A 10 10.88 8.38 5.75
C VAL A 10 11.03 8.47 4.21
N PRO A 11 10.57 7.48 3.42
CA PRO A 11 10.56 7.55 1.96
C PRO A 11 9.71 8.69 1.35
N LEU A 12 8.72 9.20 2.08
CA LEU A 12 7.89 10.31 1.60
C LEU A 12 8.65 11.63 1.60
N PHE A 13 9.50 11.85 2.61
CA PHE A 13 10.33 13.07 2.72
C PHE A 13 11.57 13.01 1.84
N PHE A 14 12.19 11.83 1.70
CA PHE A 14 13.36 11.64 0.85
C PHE A 14 13.02 10.82 -0.38
N SER A 15 12.71 11.50 -1.48
CA SER A 15 12.23 10.88 -2.73
C SER A 15 13.34 10.19 -3.56
N THR A 16 14.40 9.70 -2.93
CA THR A 16 15.42 8.91 -3.63
C THR A 16 15.06 7.43 -3.57
N PRO A 17 15.16 6.69 -4.70
CA PRO A 17 14.75 5.28 -4.77
C PRO A 17 15.56 4.39 -3.82
N MET A 18 16.82 4.76 -3.54
CA MET A 18 17.69 4.01 -2.63
C MET A 18 17.24 4.16 -1.18
N ILE A 19 16.94 5.38 -0.72
CA ILE A 19 16.47 5.60 0.65
C ILE A 19 15.12 4.91 0.85
N SER A 20 14.21 5.02 -0.13
CA SER A 20 12.91 4.34 -0.04
C SER A 20 13.06 2.81 0.04
N MET A 21 13.97 2.22 -0.73
CA MET A 21 14.21 0.78 -0.70
C MET A 21 14.78 0.34 0.65
N ILE A 22 15.77 1.04 1.18
CA ILE A 22 16.39 0.70 2.48
C ILE A 22 15.35 0.77 3.60
N ALA A 23 14.57 1.86 3.66
CA ALA A 23 13.53 2.01 4.67
C ALA A 23 12.48 0.89 4.61
N LEU A 24 12.03 0.53 3.40
CA LEU A 24 11.07 -0.56 3.23
C LEU A 24 11.67 -1.92 3.62
N MET A 25 12.92 -2.22 3.26
CA MET A 25 13.58 -3.47 3.67
C MET A 25 13.75 -3.55 5.18
N LEU A 26 14.07 -2.44 5.87
CA LEU A 26 14.11 -2.38 7.33
C LEU A 26 12.72 -2.64 7.95
N SER A 27 11.66 -2.11 7.34
CA SER A 27 10.29 -2.35 7.81
C SER A 27 9.87 -3.81 7.67
N VAL A 28 10.25 -4.49 6.57
CA VAL A 28 10.01 -5.93 6.40
C VAL A 28 10.80 -6.73 7.44
N GLY A 29 12.10 -6.43 7.60
CA GLY A 29 12.95 -7.13 8.57
C GLY A 29 12.39 -7.03 9.98
N LYS A 30 11.89 -5.86 10.37
CA LYS A 30 11.21 -5.66 11.65
C LYS A 30 9.97 -6.54 11.81
N LEU A 31 9.10 -6.57 10.81
CA LEU A 31 7.88 -7.38 10.88
C LEU A 31 8.17 -8.88 10.97
N LEU A 32 9.19 -9.36 10.26
CA LEU A 32 9.61 -10.76 10.32
C LEU A 32 10.11 -11.13 11.72
N LEU A 33 10.79 -10.21 12.41
CA LEU A 33 11.23 -10.41 13.80
C LEU A 33 10.08 -10.39 14.81
N GLU A 34 9.00 -9.66 14.51
CA GLU A 34 7.81 -9.57 15.36
C GLU A 34 6.83 -10.74 15.15
N MET A 35 7.14 -11.69 14.26
CA MET A 35 6.29 -12.85 14.02
C MET A 35 6.22 -13.73 15.26
N LYS A 36 5.07 -13.68 15.93
CA LYS A 36 4.70 -14.64 16.96
C LYS A 36 3.87 -15.74 16.32
N HIS A 37 4.17 -16.98 16.69
CA HIS A 37 3.48 -18.16 16.16
C HIS A 37 2.07 -18.32 16.73
N ASP A 38 1.81 -17.72 17.89
CA ASP A 38 0.50 -17.81 18.52
C ASP A 38 -0.49 -16.94 17.74
N MET A 39 -1.68 -17.51 17.48
CA MET A 39 -2.83 -16.85 16.85
C MET A 39 -3.46 -15.80 17.78
N ASP A 40 -2.64 -15.20 18.64
CA ASP A 40 -3.06 -14.26 19.65
C ASP A 40 -3.25 -12.89 19.01
N ASN A 41 -4.35 -12.30 19.44
CA ASN A 41 -4.79 -11.01 18.99
C ASN A 41 -3.94 -9.90 19.63
N PHE A 42 -3.01 -9.30 18.87
CA PHE A 42 -2.21 -8.18 19.37
C PHE A 42 -2.94 -6.85 19.16
N SER A 43 -3.72 -6.43 20.15
CA SER A 43 -4.33 -5.09 20.14
C SER A 43 -3.27 -4.03 20.40
N ILE A 44 -3.06 -3.13 19.44
CA ILE A 44 -2.11 -2.02 19.56
C ILE A 44 -2.82 -0.74 20.05
N SER A 45 -4.08 -0.55 19.65
CA SER A 45 -4.96 0.53 20.13
C SER A 45 -6.43 0.17 19.86
N ALA A 46 -7.40 0.95 20.34
CA ALA A 46 -8.83 0.66 20.20
C ALA A 46 -9.29 0.38 18.75
N ASN A 47 -8.66 1.02 17.76
CA ASN A 47 -9.05 0.89 16.34
C ASN A 47 -8.06 0.09 15.49
N PHE A 48 -6.84 -0.13 16.00
CA PHE A 48 -5.78 -0.83 15.26
C PHE A 48 -5.40 -2.13 15.94
N PHE A 49 -5.43 -3.18 15.13
CA PHE A 49 -5.44 -4.54 15.61
C PHE A 49 -4.60 -5.42 14.68
N TRP A 50 -3.69 -6.21 15.28
CA TRP A 50 -2.74 -7.04 14.56
C TRP A 50 -2.99 -8.52 14.88
N ASP A 51 -3.63 -9.20 13.94
CA ASP A 51 -3.73 -10.65 13.87
C ASP A 51 -2.57 -11.27 13.09
N SER A 52 -2.34 -12.56 13.29
CA SER A 52 -1.46 -13.37 12.45
C SER A 52 -1.72 -13.19 10.95
N PHE A 53 -2.99 -13.11 10.53
CA PHE A 53 -3.37 -12.83 9.14
C PHE A 53 -2.97 -11.42 8.69
N SER A 54 -3.27 -10.41 9.50
CA SER A 54 -2.91 -9.02 9.18
C SER A 54 -1.39 -8.85 9.05
N HIS A 55 -0.61 -9.56 9.88
CA HIS A 55 0.84 -9.59 9.84
C HIS A 55 1.38 -10.15 8.53
N VAL A 56 0.79 -11.25 8.04
CA VAL A 56 1.16 -11.85 6.75
C VAL A 56 0.82 -10.90 5.61
N LEU A 57 -0.37 -10.30 5.59
CA LEU A 57 -0.77 -9.36 4.54
C LEU A 57 0.10 -8.10 4.54
N LEU A 58 0.46 -7.58 5.71
CA LEU A 58 1.26 -6.37 5.84
C LEU A 58 2.72 -6.61 5.43
N THR A 59 3.30 -7.78 5.75
CA THR A 59 4.63 -8.15 5.23
C THR A 59 4.65 -8.31 3.73
N LEU A 60 3.66 -9.01 3.16
CA LEU A 60 3.54 -9.20 1.72
C LEU A 60 3.40 -7.88 0.96
N ASN A 61 2.55 -6.97 1.45
CA ASN A 61 2.38 -5.65 0.86
C ASN A 61 3.73 -4.92 0.74
N LEU A 62 4.44 -4.78 1.86
CA LEU A 62 5.72 -4.07 1.89
C LEU A 62 6.78 -4.75 1.00
N TRP A 63 6.79 -6.08 0.95
CA TRP A 63 7.67 -6.84 0.07
C TRP A 63 7.36 -6.59 -1.42
N ILE A 64 6.10 -6.53 -1.82
CA ILE A 64 5.75 -6.26 -3.22
C ILE A 64 6.19 -4.84 -3.60
N ILE A 65 6.07 -3.87 -2.70
CA ILE A 65 6.48 -2.49 -2.98
C ILE A 65 8.00 -2.36 -3.12
N THR A 66 8.80 -3.08 -2.33
CA THR A 66 10.27 -3.10 -2.53
C THR A 66 10.63 -3.63 -3.91
N LEU A 67 9.97 -4.71 -4.35
CA LEU A 67 10.17 -5.28 -5.69
C LEU A 67 9.72 -4.32 -6.80
N MET A 68 8.61 -3.61 -6.62
CA MET A 68 8.15 -2.59 -7.58
C MET A 68 9.18 -1.45 -7.72
N ILE A 69 9.76 -0.98 -6.61
CA ILE A 69 10.80 0.05 -6.65
C ILE A 69 12.05 -0.47 -7.37
N LEU A 70 12.51 -1.70 -7.06
CA LEU A 70 13.64 -2.34 -7.73
C LEU A 70 13.45 -2.39 -9.26
N SER A 71 12.28 -2.82 -9.71
CA SER A 71 11.96 -2.89 -11.15
C SER A 71 12.01 -1.51 -11.83
N SER A 72 11.56 -0.46 -11.12
CA SER A 72 11.48 0.90 -11.65
C SER A 72 12.84 1.58 -11.81
N ILE A 73 13.90 1.10 -11.15
CA ILE A 73 15.24 1.69 -11.24
C ILE A 73 15.74 1.67 -12.70
N LYS A 74 15.42 0.62 -13.45
CA LYS A 74 15.85 0.42 -14.84
C LYS A 74 15.07 1.29 -15.84
N ILE A 75 13.85 1.69 -15.49
CA ILE A 75 12.94 2.45 -16.36
C ILE A 75 13.19 3.94 -16.12
N SER A 76 14.32 4.43 -16.65
CA SER A 76 14.77 5.81 -16.48
C SER A 76 14.07 6.77 -17.45
N ASN A 77 12.82 7.14 -17.15
CA ASN A 77 12.25 8.38 -17.68
C ASN A 77 12.46 9.51 -16.67
N SER A 78 12.73 10.71 -17.20
CA SER A 78 13.13 11.97 -16.53
C SER A 78 12.88 12.09 -15.01
N HIS A 79 13.84 12.72 -14.31
CA HIS A 79 13.91 12.81 -12.85
C HIS A 79 12.60 13.21 -12.15
N TYR A 80 11.81 14.15 -12.71
CA TYR A 80 10.53 14.57 -12.13
C TYR A 80 9.46 13.49 -12.15
N PHE A 81 9.38 12.70 -13.23
CA PHE A 81 8.43 11.59 -13.30
C PHE A 81 8.85 10.47 -12.34
N LYS A 82 10.16 10.28 -12.12
CA LYS A 82 10.65 9.28 -11.15
C LYS A 82 10.22 9.60 -9.71
N THR A 83 10.30 10.87 -9.28
CA THR A 83 9.92 11.25 -7.91
C THR A 83 8.40 11.22 -7.70
N MET A 84 7.61 11.52 -8.74
CA MET A 84 6.14 11.36 -8.68
C MET A 84 5.73 9.89 -8.56
N TYR A 85 6.34 9.00 -9.35
CA TYR A 85 6.10 7.55 -9.28
C TYR A 85 6.38 7.00 -7.88
N LEU A 86 7.54 7.32 -7.31
CA LEU A 86 7.93 6.87 -5.98
C LEU A 86 6.96 7.38 -4.90
N ARG A 87 6.50 8.63 -4.98
CA ARG A 87 5.52 9.17 -4.03
C ARG A 87 4.17 8.46 -4.12
N LEU A 88 3.69 8.15 -5.32
CA LEU A 88 2.45 7.39 -5.51
C LEU A 88 2.56 5.96 -4.99
N LEU A 89 3.70 5.29 -5.21
CA LEU A 89 3.96 3.96 -4.63
C LEU A 89 3.98 4.01 -3.10
N MET A 90 4.63 5.02 -2.50
CA MET A 90 4.66 5.15 -1.04
C MET A 90 3.30 5.51 -0.45
N LEU A 91 2.50 6.32 -1.16
CA LEU A 91 1.12 6.60 -0.77
C LEU A 91 0.27 5.32 -0.78
N LEU A 92 0.39 4.50 -1.82
CA LEU A 92 -0.27 3.20 -1.91
C LEU A 92 0.15 2.28 -0.74
N ALA A 93 1.44 2.22 -0.46
CA ALA A 93 2.00 1.45 0.66
C ALA A 93 1.35 1.83 2.00
N MET A 94 1.25 3.14 2.25
CA MET A 94 0.71 3.67 3.48
C MET A 94 -0.78 3.34 3.62
N ILE A 95 -1.58 3.58 2.59
CA ILE A 95 -3.02 3.32 2.60
C ILE A 95 -3.30 1.83 2.85
N LEU A 96 -2.61 0.93 2.14
CA LEU A 96 -2.80 -0.51 2.32
C LEU A 96 -2.31 -1.00 3.70
N SER A 97 -1.19 -0.45 4.21
CA SER A 97 -0.72 -0.78 5.55
C SER A 97 -1.71 -0.37 6.64
N LEU A 98 -2.40 0.75 6.45
CA LEU A 98 -3.49 1.19 7.31
C LEU A 98 -4.68 0.23 7.16
N ALA A 99 -5.11 -0.06 5.94
CA ALA A 99 -6.26 -0.94 5.68
C ALA A 99 -6.14 -2.29 6.40
N PHE A 100 -5.01 -2.99 6.27
CA PHE A 100 -4.83 -4.29 6.92
C PHE A 100 -4.73 -4.25 8.44
N SER A 101 -4.51 -3.07 9.04
CA SER A 101 -4.37 -2.91 10.48
C SER A 101 -5.65 -2.47 11.19
N VAL A 102 -6.72 -2.17 10.45
CA VAL A 102 -7.96 -1.60 11.00
C VAL A 102 -8.92 -2.69 11.46
N ASN A 103 -9.53 -2.49 12.63
CA ASN A 103 -10.53 -3.41 13.17
C ASN A 103 -11.97 -3.14 12.66
N ASN A 104 -12.30 -1.90 12.31
CA ASN A 104 -13.66 -1.52 11.90
C ASN A 104 -13.87 -1.72 10.38
N TYR A 105 -14.84 -2.56 10.00
CA TYR A 105 -15.18 -2.85 8.60
C TYR A 105 -15.48 -1.61 7.74
N ILE A 106 -16.15 -0.59 8.29
CA ILE A 106 -16.44 0.64 7.56
C ILE A 106 -15.15 1.41 7.28
N PHE A 107 -14.24 1.47 8.26
CA PHE A 107 -12.97 2.17 8.08
C PHE A 107 -12.01 1.41 7.15
N PHE A 108 -12.05 0.06 7.19
CA PHE A 108 -11.39 -0.78 6.19
C PHE A 108 -11.89 -0.47 4.78
N TYR A 109 -13.21 -0.38 4.58
CA TYR A 109 -13.81 -0.06 3.28
C TYR A 109 -13.33 1.30 2.74
N ILE A 110 -13.35 2.34 3.57
CA ILE A 110 -12.91 3.69 3.17
C ILE A 110 -11.44 3.68 2.73
N LEU A 111 -10.57 2.98 3.46
CA LEU A 111 -9.15 2.87 3.10
C LEU A 111 -8.94 2.02 1.85
N PHE A 112 -9.75 0.98 1.65
CA PHE A 112 -9.71 0.16 0.45
C PHE A 112 -10.08 0.96 -0.80
N GLU A 113 -11.17 1.74 -0.76
CA GLU A 113 -11.55 2.66 -1.84
C GLU A 113 -10.50 3.77 -2.05
N ALA A 114 -9.92 4.31 -0.98
CA ALA A 114 -8.85 5.30 -1.09
C ALA A 114 -7.61 4.76 -1.82
N SER A 115 -7.34 3.45 -1.75
CA SER A 115 -6.22 2.81 -2.45
C SER A 115 -6.40 2.77 -3.98
N LEU A 116 -7.64 2.93 -4.48
CA LEU A 116 -7.93 3.00 -5.91
C LEU A 116 -7.37 4.27 -6.57
N ILE A 117 -7.26 5.36 -5.82
CA ILE A 117 -6.76 6.64 -6.35
C ILE A 117 -5.27 6.54 -6.74
N PRO A 118 -4.34 6.14 -5.84
CA PRO A 118 -2.94 5.93 -6.22
C PRO A 118 -2.76 4.90 -7.34
N THR A 119 -3.50 3.78 -7.30
CA THR A 119 -3.37 2.72 -8.33
C THR A 119 -3.84 3.21 -9.69
N PHE A 120 -4.96 3.93 -9.77
CA PHE A 120 -5.43 4.54 -11.00
C PHE A 120 -4.41 5.54 -11.57
N MET A 121 -3.82 6.39 -10.73
CA MET A 121 -2.77 7.32 -11.16
C MET A 121 -1.52 6.60 -11.69
N LEU A 122 -1.13 5.48 -11.09
CA LEU A 122 0.01 4.68 -11.56
C LEU A 122 -0.25 4.08 -12.95
N ILE A 123 -1.45 3.52 -13.19
CA ILE A 123 -1.83 2.92 -14.48
C ILE A 123 -1.84 3.97 -15.59
N LEU A 124 -2.46 5.13 -15.35
CA LEU A 124 -2.54 6.19 -16.35
C LEU A 124 -1.20 6.89 -16.59
N GLY A 125 -0.42 7.10 -15.53
CA GLY A 125 0.85 7.82 -15.60
C GLY A 125 1.97 7.03 -16.28
N TRP A 126 2.13 5.75 -15.92
CA TRP A 126 3.30 4.94 -16.32
C TRP A 126 2.95 3.72 -17.19
N GLY A 127 1.69 3.51 -17.55
CA GLY A 127 1.32 2.53 -18.57
C GLY A 127 1.88 2.94 -19.96
N TYR A 128 2.50 2.01 -20.69
CA TYR A 128 3.12 2.33 -21.98
C TYR A 128 2.13 2.36 -23.16
N GLN A 129 1.11 1.50 -23.12
CA GLN A 129 0.17 1.29 -24.23
C GLN A 129 -1.02 2.26 -24.17
N PRO A 130 -1.63 2.62 -25.32
CA PRO A 130 -2.81 3.49 -25.36
C PRO A 130 -4.02 2.88 -24.64
N GLU A 131 -4.12 1.55 -24.60
CA GLU A 131 -5.17 0.79 -23.90
C GLU A 131 -5.18 1.03 -22.37
N ARG A 132 -4.15 1.67 -21.80
CA ARG A 132 -4.07 2.01 -20.36
C ARG A 132 -5.25 2.84 -19.86
N LEU A 133 -5.80 3.71 -20.70
CA LEU A 133 -6.97 4.53 -20.35
C LEU A 133 -8.19 3.63 -20.13
N GLN A 134 -8.40 2.70 -21.05
CA GLN A 134 -9.52 1.77 -20.99
C GLN A 134 -9.35 0.79 -19.82
N ALA A 135 -8.14 0.28 -19.57
CA ALA A 135 -7.82 -0.57 -18.42
C ALA A 135 -8.06 0.16 -17.08
N GLY A 136 -7.68 1.44 -16.98
CA GLY A 136 -7.92 2.25 -15.78
C GLY A 136 -9.40 2.46 -15.50
N VAL A 137 -10.20 2.75 -16.53
CA VAL A 137 -11.67 2.89 -16.38
C VAL A 137 -12.32 1.57 -15.99
N TYR A 138 -11.90 0.45 -16.59
CA TYR A 138 -12.42 -0.86 -16.21
C TYR A 138 -12.09 -1.22 -14.76
N MET A 139 -10.86 -0.97 -14.31
CA MET A 139 -10.48 -1.22 -12.92
C MET A 139 -11.36 -0.46 -11.94
N LEU A 140 -11.61 0.85 -12.16
CA LEU A 140 -12.50 1.64 -11.31
C LEU A 140 -13.95 1.15 -11.35
N MET A 141 -14.49 0.89 -12.54
CA MET A 141 -15.89 0.45 -12.67
C MET A 141 -16.12 -0.89 -11.97
N TYR A 142 -15.24 -1.87 -12.17
CA TYR A 142 -15.39 -3.18 -11.54
C TYR A 142 -15.25 -3.13 -10.03
N THR A 143 -14.33 -2.33 -9.51
CA THR A 143 -14.10 -2.23 -8.05
C THR A 143 -15.22 -1.47 -7.36
N VAL A 144 -15.58 -0.28 -7.84
CA VAL A 144 -16.62 0.55 -7.20
C VAL A 144 -18.02 -0.08 -7.30
N LEU A 145 -18.39 -0.66 -8.44
CA LEU A 145 -19.71 -1.28 -8.58
C LEU A 145 -19.83 -2.54 -7.71
N ALA A 146 -18.75 -3.31 -7.57
CA ALA A 146 -18.75 -4.49 -6.72
C ALA A 146 -18.66 -4.15 -5.23
N SER A 147 -18.05 -3.02 -4.86
CA SER A 147 -17.87 -2.61 -3.47
C SER A 147 -19.11 -1.92 -2.88
N LEU A 148 -19.93 -1.24 -3.69
CA LEU A 148 -21.16 -0.58 -3.23
C LEU A 148 -22.17 -1.51 -2.52
N PRO A 149 -22.49 -2.73 -3.02
CA PRO A 149 -23.32 -3.70 -2.30
C PRO A 149 -22.75 -4.09 -0.94
N LEU A 150 -21.42 -4.18 -0.84
CA LEU A 150 -20.74 -4.50 0.41
C LEU A 150 -20.87 -3.35 1.42
N LEU A 151 -20.82 -2.08 0.98
CA LEU A 151 -21.09 -0.94 1.87
C LEU A 151 -22.53 -0.97 2.41
N ILE A 152 -23.50 -1.28 1.56
CA ILE A 152 -24.91 -1.41 1.99
C ILE A 152 -25.08 -2.52 3.04
N SER A 153 -24.31 -3.60 2.94
CA SER A 153 -24.37 -4.69 3.92
C SER A 153 -23.83 -4.34 5.31
N PHE A 154 -22.98 -3.31 5.41
CA PHE A 154 -22.40 -2.87 6.69
C PHE A 154 -23.18 -1.75 7.38
N LEU A 155 -24.09 -1.07 6.67
CA LEU A 155 -24.98 -0.04 7.20
C LEU A 155 -26.27 -0.66 7.75
#